data_AF-A0A1M6KY23-F1
#
_entry.id   AF-A0A1M6KY23-F1
#
_cell.length_a   1.000
_cell.length_b   1.000
_cell.length_c   1.000
_cell.angle_alpha   90.00
_cell.angle_beta   90.00
_cell.angle_gamma   90.00
#
_symmetry.space_group_name_H-M   'P 1'
#
loop_
_entity.id
_entity.type
_entity.pdbx_description
1 polymer ?
#
loop_
_entity_poly.entity_id
_entity_poly.type
_entity_poly.pdbx_seq_one_letter_code
_entity_poly.pdbx_strand_id
1 'polypeptide(L)'
;MKIAVDIITGFLGAGKTKLINSMLENKDLSKETIVIIQCETGETEITCNLIENKNIVIKNINKEILLDAKYINNLVKEYQPNRIIIEANGMEKLQNLLNTFDDPNINRLCLLNRIINTIDALTFDIFMNNISSILVDQISNSDFIVINNTDNFTKENLKNIKKTLKRINKSAKIVRSTLNEENMIICDDKILSIENSEKLSNLSDKLIIPFLILCFGYLIFSALKPIEFNMNRILSWLQVFNTVFLGILVQAFPFILVGVFISAIIQVFVSSELITRFFPKKMGLGFVVAIFAGFLFPVCDCAIVPVGARLVKKGVALPVAITFMLTAPIVNPIVIISTLCAFPGQTYITLYRIYFGIVIALLVGLVFRIFPEQNSILLNKMDTLTCGCEFCSDNNSKGMLKKVDTIFKHAGVEFFQVGKFLIMGAFISSMMQTIIPKNILASLGGGAISSLLTMMMLAFILSVCSTSDAFIARTFINQFPMGSVIGFLILGPMVDIKNLLMLLGSFEKRFVVKLVLIIFTVSFVILLFATKLFQVR
;
A
#
# COMPACT_ATOMS: atom_id res chain seq x y z
N MET A 1 34.68 -10.30 21.48
CA MET A 1 33.65 -9.31 21.09
C MET A 1 33.49 -9.39 19.58
N LYS A 2 32.27 -9.19 19.05
CA LYS A 2 32.08 -9.08 17.60
C LYS A 2 32.63 -7.74 17.11
N ILE A 3 33.14 -7.72 15.89
CA ILE A 3 33.69 -6.55 15.21
C ILE A 3 32.53 -5.67 14.76
N ALA A 4 32.53 -4.39 15.11
CA ALA A 4 31.47 -3.47 14.70
C ALA A 4 31.62 -3.13 13.21
N VAL A 5 30.53 -3.19 12.45
CA VAL A 5 30.51 -2.84 11.03
C VAL A 5 29.59 -1.65 10.80
N ASP A 6 30.16 -0.56 10.31
CA ASP A 6 29.40 0.62 9.89
C ASP A 6 29.41 0.69 8.36
N ILE A 7 28.23 0.79 7.73
CA ILE A 7 28.11 0.93 6.28
C ILE A 7 27.69 2.36 5.95
N ILE A 8 28.44 2.98 5.04
CA ILE A 8 28.19 4.33 4.54
C ILE A 8 27.82 4.22 3.08
N THR A 9 26.59 4.61 2.76
CA THR A 9 25.99 4.48 1.43
C THR A 9 25.49 5.83 0.91
N GLY A 10 25.10 5.86 -0.36
CA GLY A 10 24.70 7.07 -1.08
C GLY A 10 25.32 7.14 -2.48
N PHE A 11 24.70 7.91 -3.37
CA PHE A 11 25.21 8.10 -4.73
C PHE A 11 26.59 8.79 -4.77
N LEU A 12 27.26 8.70 -5.92
CA LEU A 12 28.50 9.42 -6.16
C LEU A 12 28.29 10.93 -5.95
N GLY A 13 29.22 11.57 -5.24
CA GLY A 13 29.12 13.00 -4.90
C GLY A 13 28.20 13.33 -3.72
N ALA A 14 27.48 12.36 -3.14
CA ALA A 14 26.60 12.60 -2.00
C ALA A 14 27.32 12.95 -0.69
N GLY A 15 28.65 12.83 -0.64
CA GLY A 15 29.49 13.19 0.50
C GLY A 15 29.87 12.03 1.43
N LYS A 16 29.81 10.78 0.94
CA LYS A 16 30.24 9.57 1.66
C LYS A 16 31.64 9.72 2.28
N THR A 17 32.65 9.96 1.46
CA THR A 17 34.05 10.06 1.90
C THR A 17 34.29 11.20 2.89
N LYS A 18 33.63 12.37 2.69
CA LYS A 18 33.69 13.49 3.64
C LYS A 18 33.11 13.12 5.00
N LEU A 19 32.02 12.36 5.03
CA LEU A 19 31.44 11.84 6.27
C LEU A 19 32.41 10.89 6.98
N ILE A 20 33.10 10.01 6.24
CA ILE A 20 34.13 9.12 6.82
C ILE A 20 35.23 9.95 7.49
N ASN A 21 35.80 10.93 6.79
CA ASN A 21 36.85 11.78 7.34
C ASN A 21 36.40 12.47 8.63
N SER A 22 35.18 13.02 8.65
CA SER A 22 34.60 13.65 9.85
C SER A 22 34.36 12.66 10.99
N MET A 23 33.99 11.40 10.71
CA MET A 23 33.86 10.36 11.73
C MET A 23 35.22 10.01 12.36
N LEU A 24 36.29 9.99 11.56
CA LEU A 24 37.64 9.64 12.02
C LEU A 24 38.29 10.72 12.90
N GLU A 25 37.81 11.97 12.85
CA GLU A 25 38.24 13.04 13.75
C GLU A 25 37.78 12.84 15.20
N ASN A 26 36.82 11.93 15.44
CA ASN A 26 36.34 11.64 16.78
C ASN A 26 37.41 10.90 17.63
N LYS A 27 37.72 11.47 18.82
CA LYS A 27 38.69 10.96 19.80
C LYS A 27 38.37 9.55 20.35
N ASP A 28 37.12 9.11 20.25
CA ASP A 28 36.75 7.75 20.68
C ASP A 28 37.14 6.70 19.63
N LEU A 29 36.99 7.02 18.35
CA LEU A 29 37.37 6.17 17.23
C LEU A 29 38.90 6.09 17.06
N SER A 30 39.65 7.10 17.52
CA SER A 30 41.12 7.12 17.42
C SER A 30 41.83 6.04 18.26
N LYS A 31 41.12 5.36 19.17
CA LYS A 31 41.67 4.27 20.01
C LYS A 31 41.39 2.87 19.45
N GLU A 32 40.51 2.75 18.46
CA GLU A 32 40.14 1.48 17.83
C GLU A 32 41.09 1.14 16.67
N THR A 33 41.31 -0.16 16.41
CA THR A 33 41.84 -0.60 15.12
C THR A 33 40.71 -0.63 14.09
N ILE A 34 40.83 0.19 13.04
CA ILE A 34 39.77 0.41 12.05
C ILE A 34 40.26 -0.04 10.67
N VAL A 35 39.48 -0.91 10.03
CA VAL A 35 39.67 -1.23 8.61
C VAL A 35 38.60 -0.51 7.80
N ILE A 36 39.02 0.34 6.87
CA ILE A 36 38.13 1.06 5.96
C ILE A 36 38.18 0.36 4.60
N ILE A 37 37.02 -0.04 4.10
CA ILE A 37 36.87 -0.70 2.81
C ILE A 37 36.18 0.29 1.86
N GLN A 38 36.90 0.72 0.81
CA GLN A 38 36.35 1.60 -0.22
C GLN A 38 35.98 0.78 -1.46
N CYS A 39 34.69 0.69 -1.75
CA CYS A 39 34.17 0.00 -2.94
C CYS A 39 34.02 0.92 -4.16
N GLU A 40 34.33 2.21 -4.02
CA GLU A 40 34.22 3.22 -5.06
C GLU A 40 35.37 4.23 -4.88
N THR A 41 35.92 4.73 -5.99
CA THR A 41 36.92 5.80 -6.00
C THR A 41 36.24 7.12 -6.34
N GLY A 42 36.32 8.09 -5.42
CA GLY A 42 35.80 9.45 -5.61
C GLY A 42 36.91 10.48 -5.82
N GLU A 43 36.52 11.75 -6.06
CA GLU A 43 37.47 12.87 -6.18
C GLU A 43 38.07 13.28 -4.83
N THR A 44 37.34 13.07 -3.74
CA THR A 44 37.85 13.26 -2.38
C THR A 44 38.51 11.99 -1.90
N GLU A 45 39.79 12.07 -1.58
CA GLU A 45 40.49 10.97 -0.91
C GLU A 45 40.19 10.99 0.61
N ILE A 46 40.33 9.83 1.24
CA ILE A 46 40.35 9.76 2.71
C ILE A 46 41.62 10.46 3.16
N THR A 47 41.49 11.71 3.65
CA THR A 47 42.64 12.53 4.02
C THR A 47 43.10 12.12 5.40
N CYS A 48 44.18 11.37 5.39
CA CYS A 48 44.79 10.84 6.59
C CYS A 48 45.70 11.87 7.29
N ASN A 49 45.38 13.17 7.28
CA ASN A 49 46.20 14.21 7.93
C ASN A 49 46.29 14.07 9.47
N LEU A 50 45.66 13.03 10.04
CA LEU A 50 45.77 12.60 11.43
C LEU A 50 46.58 11.28 11.59
N ILE A 51 47.37 10.85 10.59
CA ILE A 51 48.31 9.70 10.70
C ILE A 51 49.51 10.10 11.57
N GLU A 52 49.28 10.19 12.87
CA GLU A 52 50.20 9.57 13.82
C GLU A 52 49.60 8.26 14.39
N ASN A 53 48.34 7.95 14.08
CA ASN A 53 47.68 6.73 14.54
C ASN A 53 47.93 5.56 13.60
N LYS A 54 48.81 4.63 14.01
CA LYS A 54 49.13 3.35 13.32
C LYS A 54 47.97 2.33 13.21
N ASN A 55 46.75 2.73 13.56
CA ASN A 55 45.62 1.82 13.81
C ASN A 55 44.56 1.81 12.70
N ILE A 56 44.71 2.61 11.63
CA ILE A 56 43.76 2.68 10.51
C ILE A 56 44.37 2.02 9.27
N VAL A 57 43.62 1.10 8.65
CA VAL A 57 44.00 0.41 7.42
C VAL A 57 42.95 0.67 6.35
N ILE A 58 43.37 1.19 5.20
CA ILE A 58 42.47 1.47 4.06
C ILE A 58 42.66 0.41 2.99
N LYS A 59 41.56 -0.14 2.49
CA LYS A 59 41.51 -1.15 1.43
C LYS A 59 40.60 -0.70 0.31
N ASN A 60 41.20 -0.44 -0.85
CA ASN A 60 40.48 -0.09 -2.06
C ASN A 60 40.11 -1.37 -2.82
N ILE A 61 38.83 -1.57 -3.07
CA ILE A 61 38.30 -2.66 -3.85
C ILE A 61 38.04 -2.14 -5.26
N ASN A 62 38.79 -2.66 -6.23
CA ASN A 62 38.54 -2.40 -7.65
C ASN A 62 37.31 -3.21 -8.11
N LYS A 63 36.65 -2.78 -9.20
CA LYS A 63 35.45 -3.43 -9.79
C LYS A 63 35.58 -4.94 -10.04
N GLU A 64 36.79 -5.49 -10.08
CA GLU A 64 37.06 -6.91 -10.32
C GLU A 64 36.98 -7.78 -9.05
N ILE A 65 37.10 -7.18 -7.86
CA ILE A 65 37.07 -7.90 -6.59
C ILE A 65 35.69 -7.73 -5.96
N LEU A 66 35.00 -8.84 -5.74
CA LEU A 66 33.68 -8.83 -5.11
C LEU A 66 33.84 -8.83 -3.58
N LEU A 67 33.16 -7.91 -2.89
CA LEU A 67 33.17 -7.85 -1.43
C LEU A 67 32.28 -8.98 -0.85
N ASP A 68 32.86 -10.18 -0.77
CA ASP A 68 32.20 -11.39 -0.30
C ASP A 68 32.62 -11.77 1.13
N ALA A 69 31.98 -12.82 1.67
CA ALA A 69 32.22 -13.30 3.02
C ALA A 69 33.67 -13.80 3.19
N LYS A 70 34.29 -14.30 2.12
CA LYS A 70 35.67 -14.81 2.17
C LYS A 70 36.66 -13.65 2.31
N TYR A 71 36.44 -12.57 1.57
CA TYR A 71 37.27 -11.37 1.62
C TYR A 71 37.22 -10.72 3.00
N ILE A 72 36.02 -10.53 3.57
CA ILE A 72 35.84 -9.97 4.92
C ILE A 72 36.53 -10.87 5.96
N ASN A 73 36.36 -12.19 5.87
CA ASN A 73 37.00 -13.11 6.81
C ASN A 73 38.54 -13.06 6.74
N ASN A 74 39.12 -12.88 5.56
CA ASN A 74 40.57 -12.71 5.41
C ASN A 74 41.06 -11.40 6.04
N LEU A 75 40.35 -10.28 5.83
CA LEU A 75 40.68 -9.01 6.47
C LEU A 75 40.59 -9.08 7.99
N VAL A 76 39.57 -9.74 8.51
CA VAL A 76 39.39 -9.95 9.95
C VAL A 76 40.56 -10.73 10.55
N LYS A 77 41.04 -11.78 9.85
CA LYS A 77 42.19 -12.58 10.30
C LYS A 77 43.51 -11.80 10.23
N GLU A 78 43.70 -11.01 9.18
CA GLU A 78 44.95 -10.28 8.93
C GLU A 78 45.12 -9.08 9.85
N TYR A 79 44.08 -8.26 10.02
CA TYR A 79 44.18 -6.97 10.71
C TYR A 79 43.58 -6.96 12.12
N GLN A 80 42.79 -7.98 12.48
CA GLN A 80 42.08 -8.07 13.77
C GLN A 80 41.42 -6.73 14.19
N PRO A 81 40.58 -6.12 13.33
CA PRO A 81 40.02 -4.80 13.62
C PRO A 81 38.99 -4.84 14.76
N ASN A 82 38.91 -3.74 15.52
CA ASN A 82 37.76 -3.48 16.40
C ASN A 82 36.53 -3.05 15.58
N ARG A 83 36.75 -2.32 14.47
CA ARG A 83 35.69 -1.80 13.61
C ARG A 83 36.03 -1.89 12.13
N ILE A 84 35.03 -2.17 11.32
CA ILE A 84 35.10 -2.08 9.86
C ILE A 84 34.14 -0.97 9.40
N ILE A 85 34.65 -0.04 8.59
CA ILE A 85 33.84 1.00 7.94
C ILE A 85 33.82 0.68 6.44
N ILE A 86 32.63 0.54 5.86
CA ILE A 86 32.48 0.21 4.45
C ILE A 86 31.87 1.40 3.71
N GLU A 87 32.63 1.98 2.80
CA GLU A 87 32.12 2.93 1.82
C GLU A 87 31.53 2.14 0.65
N ALA A 88 30.21 1.97 0.67
CA ALA A 88 29.49 1.18 -0.33
C ALA A 88 29.43 1.90 -1.68
N ASN A 89 29.49 1.13 -2.76
CA ASN A 89 29.31 1.63 -4.13
C ASN A 89 27.91 2.23 -4.29
N GLY A 90 27.85 3.51 -4.69
CA GLY A 90 26.58 4.23 -4.81
C GLY A 90 25.64 3.71 -5.90
N MET A 91 26.16 2.95 -6.86
CA MET A 91 25.41 2.42 -8.00
C MET A 91 24.95 0.97 -7.84
N GLU A 92 25.25 0.34 -6.70
CA GLU A 92 24.84 -1.03 -6.40
C GLU A 92 23.76 -1.07 -5.31
N LYS A 93 22.97 -2.14 -5.32
CA LYS A 93 22.01 -2.40 -4.25
C LYS A 93 22.75 -2.76 -2.97
N LEU A 94 22.42 -2.05 -1.90
CA LEU A 94 22.94 -2.28 -0.57
C LEU A 94 22.59 -3.70 -0.08
N GLN A 95 21.44 -4.24 -0.47
CA GLN A 95 21.03 -5.60 -0.10
C GLN A 95 22.08 -6.66 -0.47
N ASN A 96 22.81 -6.50 -1.57
CA ASN A 96 23.85 -7.45 -1.98
C ASN A 96 24.98 -7.50 -0.94
N LEU A 97 25.38 -6.34 -0.41
CA LEU A 97 26.37 -6.24 0.65
C LEU A 97 25.81 -6.77 1.98
N LEU A 98 24.55 -6.50 2.30
CA LEU A 98 23.91 -6.97 3.53
C LEU A 98 23.83 -8.51 3.57
N ASN A 99 23.55 -9.16 2.44
CA ASN A 99 23.53 -10.62 2.34
C ASN A 99 24.89 -11.26 2.71
N THR A 100 26.01 -10.53 2.54
CA THR A 100 27.33 -10.98 2.97
C THR A 100 27.44 -11.09 4.49
N PHE A 101 26.73 -10.23 5.23
CA PHE A 101 26.69 -10.26 6.70
C PHE A 101 25.69 -11.26 7.27
N ASP A 102 24.76 -11.74 6.44
CA ASP A 102 23.87 -12.86 6.79
C ASP A 102 24.57 -14.22 6.75
N ASP A 103 25.75 -14.32 6.11
CA ASP A 103 26.54 -15.55 6.10
C ASP A 103 26.90 -15.96 7.55
N PRO A 104 26.63 -17.22 7.96
CA PRO A 104 26.89 -17.69 9.32
C PRO A 104 28.34 -17.50 9.79
N ASN A 105 29.31 -17.53 8.88
CA ASN A 105 30.73 -17.34 9.20
C ASN A 105 31.03 -15.87 9.55
N ILE A 106 30.40 -14.93 8.85
CA ILE A 106 30.57 -13.49 9.09
C ILE A 106 29.73 -13.05 10.27
N ASN A 107 28.48 -13.49 10.37
CA ASN A 107 27.58 -13.12 11.47
C ASN A 107 28.17 -13.50 12.84
N ARG A 108 28.98 -14.56 12.93
CA ARG A 108 29.69 -14.92 14.18
C ARG A 108 30.81 -13.95 14.55
N LEU A 109 31.45 -13.32 13.57
CA LEU A 109 32.62 -12.45 13.75
C LEU A 109 32.26 -10.97 13.80
N CYS A 110 31.30 -10.55 12.99
CA CYS A 110 30.92 -9.17 12.75
C CYS A 110 29.50 -8.88 13.26
N LEU A 111 29.27 -7.67 13.73
CA LEU A 111 27.96 -7.13 14.07
C LEU A 111 27.71 -5.89 13.23
N LEU A 112 26.67 -5.93 12.40
CA LEU A 112 26.21 -4.74 11.69
C LEU A 112 25.71 -3.71 12.71
N ASN A 113 26.46 -2.62 12.87
CA ASN A 113 26.27 -1.66 13.95
C ASN A 113 25.38 -0.48 13.51
N ARG A 114 25.68 0.13 12.36
CA ARG A 114 24.83 1.19 11.79
C ARG A 114 24.98 1.28 10.27
N ILE A 115 23.89 1.65 9.59
CA ILE A 115 23.88 2.01 8.17
C ILE A 115 23.55 3.50 8.05
N ILE A 116 24.48 4.28 7.48
CA ILE A 116 24.31 5.71 7.25
C ILE A 116 24.21 5.97 5.76
N ASN A 117 23.11 6.57 5.32
CA ASN A 117 22.92 6.99 3.94
C ASN A 117 23.17 8.50 3.80
N THR A 118 24.01 8.88 2.86
CA THR A 118 24.29 10.27 2.49
C THR A 118 23.51 10.63 1.23
N ILE A 119 22.82 11.77 1.26
CA ILE A 119 21.98 12.26 0.17
C ILE A 119 22.36 13.69 -0.15
N ASP A 120 22.67 13.97 -1.41
CA ASP A 120 22.79 15.33 -1.91
C ASP A 120 21.41 15.88 -2.28
N ALA A 121 21.01 16.98 -1.63
CA ALA A 121 19.71 17.60 -1.87
C ALA A 121 19.54 18.08 -3.33
N LEU A 122 20.62 18.51 -3.99
CA LEU A 122 20.58 19.04 -5.37
C LEU A 122 20.21 17.97 -6.40
N THR A 123 20.72 16.75 -6.19
CA THR A 123 20.55 15.63 -7.13
C THR A 123 19.47 14.63 -6.70
N PHE A 124 18.93 14.76 -5.48
CA PHE A 124 17.93 13.83 -4.92
C PHE A 124 16.73 13.60 -5.84
N ASP A 125 16.08 14.66 -6.33
CA ASP A 125 14.88 14.52 -7.17
C ASP A 125 15.23 13.89 -8.53
N ILE A 126 16.42 14.17 -9.07
CA ILE A 126 16.91 13.59 -10.32
C ILE A 126 17.10 12.08 -10.15
N PHE A 127 17.77 11.65 -9.10
CA PHE A 127 17.98 10.22 -8.84
C PHE A 127 16.69 9.51 -8.45
N MET A 128 15.81 10.16 -7.69
CA MET A 128 14.52 9.59 -7.33
C MET A 128 13.61 9.38 -8.55
N ASN A 129 13.73 10.21 -9.59
CA ASN A 129 12.95 10.06 -10.83
C ASN A 129 13.57 9.07 -11.82
N ASN A 130 14.90 8.95 -11.86
CA ASN A 130 15.59 8.16 -12.89
C ASN A 130 16.15 6.81 -12.40
N ILE A 131 16.59 6.74 -11.14
CA ILE A 131 17.28 5.57 -10.54
C ILE A 131 16.69 5.27 -9.15
N SER A 132 15.36 5.25 -9.08
CA SER A 132 14.61 5.10 -7.83
C SER A 132 14.89 3.79 -7.10
N SER A 133 15.16 2.71 -7.82
CA SER A 133 15.32 1.37 -7.25
C SER A 133 16.54 1.27 -6.32
N ILE A 134 17.68 1.82 -6.74
CA ILE A 134 18.92 1.83 -5.94
C ILE A 134 18.79 2.81 -4.78
N LEU A 135 18.26 4.01 -5.03
CA LEU A 135 18.08 5.02 -4.00
C LEU A 135 17.14 4.53 -2.89
N VAL A 136 16.02 3.91 -3.25
CA VAL A 136 15.04 3.37 -2.30
C VAL A 136 15.64 2.24 -1.48
N ASP A 137 16.41 1.34 -2.09
CA ASP A 137 17.09 0.23 -1.39
C ASP A 137 18.08 0.75 -0.34
N GLN A 138 18.89 1.75 -0.69
CA GLN A 138 19.83 2.39 0.23
C GLN A 138 19.10 3.13 1.36
N ILE A 139 18.02 3.86 1.06
CA ILE A 139 17.21 4.58 2.06
C ILE A 139 16.43 3.63 2.96
N SER A 140 15.84 2.55 2.44
CA SER A 140 15.00 1.64 3.23
C SER A 140 15.79 0.88 4.28
N ASN A 141 17.06 0.61 4.00
CA ASN A 141 17.95 -0.14 4.89
C ASN A 141 18.77 0.75 5.84
N SER A 142 18.73 2.09 5.72
CA SER A 142 19.52 2.99 6.57
C SER A 142 18.91 3.25 7.94
N ASP A 143 19.74 3.34 8.98
CA ASP A 143 19.37 3.83 10.30
C ASP A 143 19.37 5.36 10.37
N PHE A 144 20.31 5.97 9.66
CA PHE A 144 20.49 7.41 9.58
C PHE A 144 20.55 7.88 8.14
N ILE A 145 19.93 9.03 7.87
CA ILE A 145 19.97 9.68 6.56
C ILE A 145 20.52 11.10 6.75
N VAL A 146 21.67 11.39 6.16
CA VAL A 146 22.33 12.69 6.19
C VAL A 146 22.05 13.41 4.88
N ILE A 147 21.42 14.58 4.95
CA ILE A 147 21.14 15.43 3.79
C ILE A 147 22.21 16.51 3.68
N ASN A 148 22.96 16.49 2.59
CA ASN A 148 24.03 17.43 2.24
C ASN A 148 23.54 18.49 1.23
N ASN A 149 24.35 19.54 1.04
CA ASN A 149 24.13 20.65 0.11
C ASN A 149 22.77 21.34 0.26
N THR A 150 22.36 21.61 1.50
CA THR A 150 21.04 22.19 1.79
C THR A 150 20.98 23.72 1.73
N ASP A 151 22.11 24.39 1.54
CA ASP A 151 22.26 25.84 1.76
C ASP A 151 21.41 26.68 0.81
N ASN A 152 21.24 26.23 -0.44
CA ASN A 152 20.45 26.92 -1.47
C ASN A 152 18.98 26.48 -1.51
N PHE A 153 18.51 25.63 -0.59
CA PHE A 153 17.14 25.12 -0.60
C PHE A 153 16.18 25.91 0.28
N THR A 154 15.00 26.21 -0.25
CA THR A 154 13.89 26.76 0.54
C THR A 154 13.43 25.76 1.61
N LYS A 155 12.89 26.28 2.73
CA LYS A 155 12.33 25.46 3.82
C LYS A 155 11.26 24.47 3.32
N GLU A 156 10.52 24.84 2.27
CA GLU A 156 9.47 24.01 1.67
C GLU A 156 10.04 22.85 0.85
N ASN A 157 11.03 23.09 0.00
CA ASN A 157 11.66 22.02 -0.79
C ASN A 157 12.34 20.98 0.12
N LEU A 158 13.04 21.42 1.17
CA LEU A 158 13.59 20.50 2.17
C LEU A 158 12.52 19.72 2.93
N LYS A 159 11.35 20.32 3.18
CA LYS A 159 10.21 19.63 3.81
C LYS A 159 9.67 18.53 2.90
N ASN A 160 9.65 18.77 1.58
CA ASN A 160 9.24 17.77 0.60
C ASN A 160 10.23 16.60 0.53
N ILE A 161 11.54 16.87 0.47
CA ILE A 161 12.58 15.82 0.53
C ILE A 161 12.42 14.99 1.80
N LYS A 162 12.35 15.63 2.98
CA LYS A 162 12.15 14.94 4.27
C LYS A 162 10.88 14.09 4.29
N LYS A 163 9.79 14.57 3.70
CA LYS A 163 8.53 13.83 3.61
C LYS A 163 8.65 12.60 2.71
N THR A 164 9.37 12.71 1.59
CA THR A 164 9.67 11.58 0.70
C THR A 164 10.55 10.55 1.40
N LEU A 165 11.61 10.97 2.07
CA LEU A 165 12.48 10.10 2.85
C LEU A 165 11.72 9.36 3.96
N LYS A 166 10.88 10.07 4.75
CA LYS A 166 10.02 9.44 5.77
C LYS A 166 8.96 8.51 5.20
N ARG A 167 8.56 8.70 3.94
CA ARG A 167 7.64 7.78 3.25
C ARG A 167 8.33 6.47 2.89
N ILE A 168 9.61 6.52 2.52
CA ILE A 168 10.42 5.35 2.19
C ILE A 168 10.85 4.63 3.46
N ASN A 169 11.45 5.35 4.43
CA ASN A 169 11.93 4.79 5.68
C ASN A 169 11.42 5.61 6.88
N LYS A 170 10.49 5.02 7.64
CA LYS A 170 9.89 5.66 8.82
C LYS A 170 10.79 5.64 10.05
N SER A 171 11.57 4.58 10.21
CA SER A 171 12.46 4.37 11.36
C SER A 171 13.73 5.22 11.28
N ALA A 172 14.25 5.49 10.07
CA ALA A 172 15.47 6.25 9.89
C ALA A 172 15.39 7.66 10.52
N LYS A 173 16.46 8.05 11.21
CA LYS A 173 16.64 9.42 11.71
C LYS A 173 17.23 10.27 10.60
N ILE A 174 16.58 11.39 10.28
CA ILE A 174 17.01 12.29 9.20
C ILE A 174 17.72 13.49 9.81
N VAL A 175 18.96 13.72 9.39
CA VAL A 175 19.83 14.80 9.85
C VAL A 175 20.27 15.64 8.66
N ARG A 176 20.56 16.92 8.89
CA ARG A 176 21.12 17.83 7.89
C ARG A 176 22.59 18.05 8.18
N SER A 177 23.40 18.15 7.13
CA SER A 177 24.75 18.68 7.23
C SER A 177 24.72 20.20 7.19
N THR A 178 25.39 20.83 8.14
CA THR A 178 25.77 22.26 8.10
C THR A 178 27.29 22.35 8.02
N LEU A 179 27.81 23.13 7.08
CA LEU A 179 29.23 23.45 6.95
C LEU A 179 29.58 24.59 7.92
N ASN A 180 30.60 24.43 8.76
CA ASN A 180 31.27 25.53 9.47
C ASN A 180 32.59 25.90 8.78
N GLU A 181 33.16 27.07 9.14
CA GLU A 181 34.35 27.71 8.55
C GLU A 181 35.64 26.83 8.48
N GLU A 182 35.66 25.66 9.12
CA GLU A 182 36.78 24.70 9.13
C GLU A 182 36.53 23.41 8.31
N ASN A 183 35.54 23.36 7.41
CA ASN A 183 35.19 22.17 6.60
C ASN A 183 34.70 20.94 7.39
N MET A 184 34.26 21.10 8.64
CA MET A 184 33.58 20.03 9.39
C MET A 184 32.10 19.87 8.96
N ILE A 185 31.67 18.63 8.75
CA ILE A 185 30.25 18.27 8.64
C ILE A 185 29.66 18.29 10.06
N ILE A 186 29.00 19.38 10.44
CA ILE A 186 28.20 19.39 11.67
C ILE A 186 26.84 18.80 11.33
N CYS A 187 26.56 17.65 11.92
CA CYS A 187 25.24 17.05 11.91
C CYS A 187 24.48 17.47 13.17
N ASP A 188 23.81 18.63 13.17
CA ASP A 188 22.87 19.12 14.22
C ASP A 188 23.21 18.58 15.64
N ASP A 189 24.41 18.83 16.20
CA ASP A 189 24.88 18.51 17.58
C ASP A 189 24.46 17.19 18.27
N LYS A 190 23.92 16.22 17.53
CA LYS A 190 23.19 15.08 18.09
C LYS A 190 23.63 13.74 17.53
N ILE A 191 24.43 13.66 16.48
CA ILE A 191 24.84 12.33 15.99
C ILE A 191 25.83 11.64 16.96
N LEU A 192 26.67 12.41 17.66
CA LEU A 192 27.73 11.89 18.54
C LEU A 192 27.37 11.85 20.04
N SER A 193 26.36 12.58 20.49
CA SER A 193 25.90 12.58 21.90
C SER A 193 24.82 11.53 22.22
N ILE A 194 24.43 10.69 21.25
CA ILE A 194 23.37 9.68 21.41
C ILE A 194 23.88 8.37 22.03
N GLU A 195 25.20 8.14 22.12
CA GLU A 195 25.72 6.90 22.72
C GLU A 195 25.45 6.75 24.22
N ASN A 196 24.92 7.78 24.92
CA ASN A 196 24.62 7.67 26.36
C ASN A 196 23.28 8.24 26.87
N SER A 197 22.39 8.82 26.06
CA SER A 197 21.22 9.57 26.58
C SER A 197 19.81 9.01 26.30
N GLU A 198 19.61 8.05 25.38
CA GLU A 198 18.26 7.52 25.08
C GLU A 198 17.92 6.18 25.78
N LYS A 199 18.41 5.98 27.01
CA LYS A 199 17.85 4.98 27.94
C LYS A 199 17.10 5.58 29.14
N LEU A 200 17.04 6.91 29.27
CA LEU A 200 16.31 7.60 30.34
C LEU A 200 15.42 8.72 29.78
N SER A 201 14.31 8.35 29.16
CA SER A 201 13.05 9.08 29.30
C SER A 201 11.91 8.32 28.61
N ASN A 202 10.74 8.38 29.22
CA ASN A 202 9.45 7.85 28.75
C ASN A 202 9.14 6.38 29.10
N LEU A 203 9.52 5.96 30.31
CA LEU A 203 8.79 4.87 31.00
C LEU A 203 7.52 5.41 31.70
N SER A 204 7.47 6.70 32.05
CA SER A 204 6.26 7.35 32.60
C SER A 204 5.15 7.44 31.56
N ASP A 205 5.43 7.90 30.34
CA ASP A 205 4.38 8.17 29.34
C ASP A 205 3.77 6.91 28.73
N LYS A 206 4.55 5.81 28.67
CA LYS A 206 4.04 4.51 28.23
C LYS A 206 3.21 3.78 29.29
N LEU A 207 3.30 4.16 30.57
CA LEU A 207 2.45 3.65 31.65
C LEU A 207 1.24 4.55 31.93
N ILE A 208 1.38 5.87 31.74
CA ILE A 208 0.30 6.84 31.93
C ILE A 208 -0.85 6.61 30.94
N ILE A 209 -0.55 6.31 29.67
CA ILE A 209 -1.60 6.06 28.67
C ILE A 209 -2.45 4.80 29.01
N PRO A 210 -1.87 3.62 29.28
CA PRO A 210 -2.66 2.46 29.69
C PRO A 210 -3.32 2.66 31.07
N PHE A 211 -2.71 3.42 31.99
CA PHE A 211 -3.32 3.77 33.27
C PHE A 211 -4.55 4.69 33.09
N LEU A 212 -4.45 5.71 32.22
CA LEU A 212 -5.58 6.57 31.87
C LEU A 212 -6.68 5.81 31.14
N ILE A 213 -6.33 4.88 30.25
CA ILE A 213 -7.30 3.99 29.59
C ILE A 213 -7.99 3.09 30.62
N LEU A 214 -7.25 2.58 31.62
CA LEU A 214 -7.79 1.76 32.70
C LEU A 214 -8.72 2.59 33.61
N CYS A 215 -8.32 3.81 33.98
CA CYS A 215 -9.15 4.72 34.77
C CYS A 215 -10.40 5.16 34.01
N PHE A 216 -10.29 5.47 32.72
CA PHE A 216 -11.43 5.85 31.89
C PHE A 216 -12.36 4.64 31.65
N GLY A 217 -11.80 3.45 31.45
CA GLY A 217 -12.54 2.20 31.38
C GLY A 217 -13.28 1.87 32.68
N TYR A 218 -12.65 2.09 33.84
CA TYR A 218 -13.28 1.93 35.14
C TYR A 218 -14.38 2.97 35.40
N LEU A 219 -14.17 4.24 35.00
CA LEU A 219 -15.18 5.29 35.09
C LEU A 219 -16.38 5.01 34.19
N ILE A 220 -16.16 4.54 32.95
CA ILE A 220 -17.22 4.10 32.04
C ILE A 220 -17.95 2.89 32.66
N PHE A 221 -17.24 1.88 33.13
CA PHE A 221 -17.84 0.70 33.76
C PHE A 221 -18.67 1.06 35.01
N SER A 222 -18.18 1.99 35.83
CA SER A 222 -18.88 2.50 37.01
C SER A 222 -20.10 3.34 36.65
N ALA A 223 -20.01 4.17 35.60
CA ALA A 223 -21.12 4.96 35.07
C ALA A 223 -22.19 4.10 34.35
N LEU A 224 -21.80 2.94 33.82
CA LEU A 224 -22.67 1.97 33.16
C LEU A 224 -23.29 0.96 34.15
N LYS A 225 -22.78 0.86 35.38
CA LYS A 225 -23.28 -0.01 36.45
C LYS A 225 -24.75 0.19 36.88
N PRO A 226 -25.36 1.40 36.84
CA PRO A 226 -26.76 1.60 37.18
C PRO A 226 -27.72 1.29 36.03
N ILE A 227 -27.21 0.97 34.84
CA ILE A 227 -27.99 0.38 33.77
C ILE A 227 -27.99 -1.13 34.07
N GLU A 228 -29.16 -1.76 34.21
CA GLU A 228 -29.26 -3.22 34.29
C GLU A 228 -28.71 -3.84 33.00
N PHE A 229 -27.39 -4.00 32.93
CA PHE A 229 -26.70 -4.65 31.85
C PHE A 229 -27.00 -6.13 31.96
N ASN A 230 -28.06 -6.54 31.26
CA ASN A 230 -28.32 -7.93 31.02
C ASN A 230 -27.12 -8.49 30.23
N MET A 231 -26.16 -9.12 30.93
CA MET A 231 -24.93 -9.66 30.34
C MET A 231 -25.23 -10.58 29.14
N ASN A 232 -26.39 -11.24 29.16
CA ASN A 232 -26.88 -12.07 28.07
C ASN A 232 -27.17 -11.28 26.79
N ARG A 233 -27.57 -10.00 26.89
CA ARG A 233 -27.81 -9.11 25.74
C ARG A 233 -26.51 -8.63 25.09
N ILE A 234 -25.48 -8.31 25.89
CA ILE A 234 -24.15 -7.97 25.35
C ILE A 234 -23.51 -9.20 24.72
N LEU A 235 -23.58 -10.35 25.39
CA LEU A 235 -22.98 -11.58 24.91
C LEU A 235 -23.62 -12.04 23.59
N SER A 236 -24.96 -11.96 23.50
CA SER A 236 -25.67 -12.26 22.25
C SER A 236 -25.34 -11.26 21.14
N TRP A 237 -25.25 -9.96 21.44
CA TRP A 237 -24.82 -8.96 20.46
C TRP A 237 -23.40 -9.20 19.96
N LEU A 238 -22.45 -9.51 20.85
CA LEU A 238 -21.07 -9.85 20.50
C LEU A 238 -20.98 -11.13 19.67
N GLN A 239 -21.81 -12.14 19.98
CA GLN A 239 -21.89 -13.37 19.20
C GLN A 239 -22.40 -13.11 17.78
N VAL A 240 -23.45 -12.31 17.62
CA VAL A 240 -23.97 -11.93 16.29
C VAL A 240 -22.92 -11.13 15.53
N PHE A 241 -22.31 -10.13 16.16
CA PHE A 241 -21.23 -9.34 15.56
C PHE A 241 -20.06 -10.21 15.09
N ASN A 242 -19.56 -11.11 15.95
CA ASN A 242 -18.42 -11.97 15.63
C ASN A 242 -18.76 -12.95 14.51
N THR A 243 -19.98 -13.50 14.52
CA THR A 243 -20.47 -14.41 13.47
C THR A 243 -20.53 -13.70 12.11
N VAL A 244 -21.09 -12.48 12.08
CA VAL A 244 -21.16 -11.67 10.85
C VAL A 244 -19.76 -11.27 10.39
N PHE A 245 -18.90 -10.83 11.30
CA PHE A 245 -17.52 -10.42 10.98
C PHE A 245 -16.70 -11.57 10.40
N LEU A 246 -16.67 -12.73 11.09
CA LEU A 246 -15.98 -13.93 10.60
C LEU A 246 -16.58 -14.44 9.30
N GLY A 247 -17.91 -14.40 9.16
CA GLY A 247 -18.60 -14.76 7.91
C GLY A 247 -18.12 -13.93 6.72
N ILE A 248 -18.06 -12.60 6.87
CA ILE A 248 -17.56 -11.69 5.83
C ILE A 248 -16.10 -12.01 5.48
N LEU A 249 -15.24 -12.22 6.48
CA LEU A 249 -13.82 -12.54 6.25
C LEU A 249 -13.62 -13.87 5.55
N VAL A 250 -14.25 -14.95 6.05
CA VAL A 250 -14.16 -16.29 5.48
C VAL A 250 -14.68 -16.32 4.05
N GLN A 251 -15.76 -15.57 3.76
CA GLN A 251 -16.28 -15.47 2.40
C GLN A 251 -15.36 -14.65 1.49
N ALA A 252 -14.84 -13.51 1.94
CA ALA A 252 -14.08 -12.59 1.09
C ALA A 252 -12.64 -13.08 0.82
N PHE A 253 -12.03 -13.81 1.75
CA PHE A 253 -10.64 -14.24 1.65
C PHE A 253 -10.34 -15.08 0.39
N PRO A 254 -11.10 -16.14 0.06
CA PRO A 254 -10.87 -16.92 -1.17
C PRO A 254 -10.94 -16.08 -2.44
N PHE A 255 -11.91 -15.17 -2.53
CA PHE A 255 -12.06 -14.35 -3.74
C PHE A 255 -10.95 -13.32 -3.89
N ILE A 256 -10.56 -12.65 -2.79
CA ILE A 256 -9.42 -11.72 -2.83
C ILE A 256 -8.14 -12.46 -3.24
N LEU A 257 -7.91 -13.65 -2.69
CA LEU A 257 -6.77 -14.48 -3.06
C LEU A 257 -6.77 -14.73 -4.59
N VAL A 258 -7.90 -15.19 -5.14
CA VAL A 258 -8.06 -15.40 -6.59
C VAL A 258 -7.83 -14.12 -7.38
N GLY A 259 -8.41 -12.99 -6.96
CA GLY A 259 -8.25 -11.70 -7.64
C GLY A 259 -6.79 -11.22 -7.68
N VAL A 260 -6.07 -11.42 -6.59
CA VAL A 260 -4.66 -11.06 -6.46
C VAL A 260 -3.76 -11.98 -7.28
N PHE A 261 -4.06 -13.28 -7.35
CA PHE A 261 -3.36 -14.19 -8.26
C PHE A 261 -3.63 -13.86 -9.73
N ILE A 262 -4.89 -13.58 -10.10
CA ILE A 262 -5.24 -13.14 -11.46
C ILE A 262 -4.52 -11.83 -11.79
N SER A 263 -4.51 -10.87 -10.87
CA SER A 263 -3.76 -9.62 -10.98
C SER A 263 -2.26 -9.85 -11.23
N ALA A 264 -1.62 -10.74 -10.45
CA ALA A 264 -0.21 -11.10 -10.60
C ALA A 264 0.09 -11.86 -11.90
N ILE A 265 -0.80 -12.78 -12.32
CA ILE A 265 -0.71 -13.50 -13.60
C ILE A 265 -0.83 -12.52 -14.75
N ILE A 266 -1.81 -11.61 -14.70
CA ILE A 266 -1.96 -10.52 -15.68
C ILE A 266 -0.66 -9.71 -15.70
N GLN A 267 -0.06 -9.42 -14.55
CA GLN A 267 1.18 -8.66 -14.46
C GLN A 267 2.35 -9.36 -15.18
N VAL A 268 2.55 -10.66 -14.95
CA VAL A 268 3.71 -11.44 -15.43
C VAL A 268 3.55 -11.94 -16.87
N PHE A 269 2.35 -12.39 -17.26
CA PHE A 269 2.15 -13.06 -18.55
C PHE A 269 1.55 -12.16 -19.64
N VAL A 270 0.85 -11.08 -19.28
CA VAL A 270 0.14 -10.27 -20.26
C VAL A 270 0.92 -9.00 -20.56
N SER A 271 1.52 -8.87 -21.74
CA SER A 271 2.21 -7.63 -22.12
C SER A 271 1.22 -6.45 -22.27
N SER A 272 1.72 -5.22 -22.12
CA SER A 272 0.92 -4.01 -22.38
C SER A 272 0.38 -3.96 -23.83
N GLU A 273 1.07 -4.61 -24.77
CA GLU A 273 0.65 -4.77 -26.17
C GLU A 273 -0.55 -5.71 -26.32
N LEU A 274 -0.59 -6.83 -25.59
CA LEU A 274 -1.74 -7.74 -25.60
C LEU A 274 -2.98 -7.08 -25.00
N ILE A 275 -2.82 -6.28 -23.94
CA ILE A 275 -3.93 -5.54 -23.34
C ILE A 275 -4.43 -4.44 -24.27
N THR A 276 -3.56 -3.71 -24.96
CA THR A 276 -4.00 -2.69 -25.95
C THR A 276 -4.60 -3.29 -27.22
N ARG A 277 -4.32 -4.57 -27.52
CA ARG A 277 -5.01 -5.34 -28.56
C ARG A 277 -6.38 -5.82 -28.11
N PHE A 278 -6.52 -6.28 -26.87
CA PHE A 278 -7.79 -6.77 -26.31
C PHE A 278 -8.73 -5.62 -25.92
N PHE A 279 -8.20 -4.56 -25.33
CA PHE A 279 -8.86 -3.29 -25.04
C PHE A 279 -8.45 -2.26 -26.10
N PRO A 280 -9.17 -2.20 -27.23
CA PRO A 280 -8.83 -1.35 -28.36
C PRO A 280 -8.84 0.14 -27.97
N LYS A 281 -7.95 0.92 -28.60
CA LYS A 281 -7.87 2.38 -28.41
C LYS A 281 -9.18 3.11 -28.79
N LYS A 282 -9.98 2.51 -29.69
CA LYS A 282 -11.33 3.03 -30.03
C LYS A 282 -12.26 2.83 -28.83
N MET A 283 -12.51 3.90 -28.09
CA MET A 283 -13.24 3.87 -26.80
C MET A 283 -14.61 3.17 -26.87
N GLY A 284 -15.38 3.34 -27.95
CA GLY A 284 -16.67 2.66 -28.10
C GLY A 284 -16.54 1.14 -28.07
N LEU A 285 -15.55 0.59 -28.76
CA LEU A 285 -15.25 -0.83 -28.74
C LEU A 285 -14.67 -1.25 -27.37
N GLY A 286 -13.91 -0.38 -26.72
CA GLY A 286 -13.40 -0.58 -25.36
C GLY A 286 -14.51 -0.81 -24.32
N PHE A 287 -15.59 -0.01 -24.35
CA PHE A 287 -16.73 -0.20 -23.44
C PHE A 287 -17.44 -1.55 -23.66
N VAL A 288 -17.61 -1.96 -24.92
CA VAL A 288 -18.20 -3.26 -25.26
C VAL A 288 -17.33 -4.39 -24.71
N VAL A 289 -16.01 -4.33 -24.94
CA VAL A 289 -15.07 -5.31 -24.39
C VAL A 289 -15.12 -5.34 -22.86
N ALA A 290 -15.22 -4.20 -22.18
CA ALA A 290 -15.32 -4.14 -20.72
C ALA A 290 -16.56 -4.87 -20.18
N ILE A 291 -17.71 -4.71 -20.83
CA ILE A 291 -18.95 -5.41 -20.43
C ILE A 291 -18.81 -6.93 -20.63
N PHE A 292 -18.34 -7.36 -21.80
CA PHE A 292 -18.13 -8.78 -22.08
C PHE A 292 -17.06 -9.41 -21.18
N ALA A 293 -15.97 -8.70 -20.90
CA ALA A 293 -14.96 -9.13 -19.96
C ALA A 293 -15.57 -9.31 -18.56
N GLY A 294 -16.44 -8.39 -18.11
CA GLY A 294 -17.12 -8.53 -16.82
C GLY A 294 -17.89 -9.85 -16.67
N PHE A 295 -18.50 -10.35 -17.75
CA PHE A 295 -19.19 -11.64 -17.75
C PHE A 295 -18.21 -12.83 -17.72
N LEU A 296 -17.10 -12.73 -18.47
CA LEU A 296 -16.09 -13.79 -18.58
C LEU A 296 -15.19 -13.90 -17.35
N PHE A 297 -15.07 -12.84 -16.55
CA PHE A 297 -14.30 -12.81 -15.31
C PHE A 297 -15.26 -12.83 -14.11
N PRO A 298 -15.74 -14.02 -13.66
CA PRO A 298 -16.69 -14.17 -12.55
C PRO A 298 -15.99 -13.95 -11.20
N VAL A 299 -15.50 -12.73 -11.01
CA VAL A 299 -14.77 -12.29 -9.83
C VAL A 299 -15.74 -11.51 -8.95
N CYS A 300 -15.60 -11.60 -7.63
CA CYS A 300 -16.43 -10.82 -6.72
C CYS A 300 -16.07 -9.32 -6.76
N ASP A 301 -16.97 -8.49 -6.25
CA ASP A 301 -16.83 -7.04 -6.07
C ASP A 301 -15.56 -6.63 -5.29
N CYS A 302 -15.06 -7.47 -4.38
CA CYS A 302 -13.78 -7.20 -3.70
C CYS A 302 -12.59 -7.43 -4.67
N ALA A 303 -12.61 -8.52 -5.40
CA ALA A 303 -11.47 -8.95 -6.21
C ALA A 303 -11.35 -8.21 -7.55
N ILE A 304 -12.39 -7.49 -7.98
CA ILE A 304 -12.36 -6.66 -9.18
C ILE A 304 -11.51 -5.39 -9.03
N VAL A 305 -11.37 -4.86 -7.81
CA VAL A 305 -10.64 -3.60 -7.56
C VAL A 305 -9.14 -3.73 -7.88
N PRO A 306 -8.40 -4.74 -7.37
CA PRO A 306 -7.00 -4.94 -7.75
C PRO A 306 -6.82 -5.19 -9.25
N VAL A 307 -7.69 -6.01 -9.84
CA VAL A 307 -7.65 -6.32 -11.29
C VAL A 307 -7.88 -5.06 -12.12
N GLY A 308 -8.90 -4.27 -11.80
CA GLY A 308 -9.19 -3.00 -12.46
C GLY A 308 -8.06 -1.98 -12.33
N ALA A 309 -7.48 -1.84 -11.14
CA ALA A 309 -6.31 -0.99 -10.92
C ALA A 309 -5.11 -1.43 -11.78
N ARG A 310 -4.90 -2.74 -11.96
CA ARG A 310 -3.86 -3.27 -12.85
C ARG A 310 -4.14 -3.01 -14.33
N LEU A 311 -5.40 -3.11 -14.77
CA LEU A 311 -5.76 -2.78 -16.15
C LEU A 311 -5.44 -1.31 -16.47
N VAL A 312 -5.76 -0.38 -15.56
CA VAL A 312 -5.40 1.04 -15.69
C VAL A 312 -3.87 1.21 -15.79
N LYS A 313 -3.10 0.51 -14.95
CA LYS A 313 -1.63 0.54 -15.02
C LYS A 313 -1.05 0.06 -16.35
N LYS A 314 -1.69 -0.92 -16.98
CA LYS A 314 -1.26 -1.46 -18.27
C LYS A 314 -1.75 -0.66 -19.48
N GLY A 315 -2.33 0.52 -19.24
CA GLY A 315 -2.69 1.48 -20.28
C GLY A 315 -4.15 1.38 -20.75
N VAL A 316 -5.02 0.63 -20.06
CA VAL A 316 -6.47 0.69 -20.32
C VAL A 316 -6.98 2.07 -19.92
N ALA A 317 -7.75 2.71 -20.80
CA ALA A 317 -8.36 4.00 -20.53
C ALA A 317 -9.25 3.93 -19.27
N LEU A 318 -9.09 4.87 -18.36
CA LEU A 318 -9.81 4.91 -17.09
C LEU A 318 -11.34 4.75 -17.22
N PRO A 319 -12.04 5.44 -18.16
CA PRO A 319 -13.48 5.24 -18.37
C PRO A 319 -13.86 3.78 -18.61
N VAL A 320 -13.04 3.06 -19.40
CA VAL A 320 -13.27 1.66 -19.76
C VAL A 320 -13.03 0.74 -18.57
N ALA A 321 -11.97 1.00 -17.80
CA ALA A 321 -11.67 0.26 -16.58
C ALA A 321 -12.77 0.44 -15.51
N ILE A 322 -13.29 1.65 -15.33
CA ILE A 322 -14.43 1.91 -14.42
C ILE A 322 -15.66 1.13 -14.88
N THR A 323 -15.99 1.17 -16.18
CA THR A 323 -17.12 0.38 -16.69
C THR A 323 -16.93 -1.12 -16.46
N PHE A 324 -15.72 -1.66 -16.65
CA PHE A 324 -15.41 -3.04 -16.30
C PHE A 324 -15.63 -3.33 -14.81
N MET A 325 -15.08 -2.49 -13.93
CA MET A 325 -15.18 -2.65 -12.47
C MET A 325 -16.62 -2.64 -11.97
N LEU A 326 -17.48 -1.81 -12.55
CA LEU A 326 -18.89 -1.69 -12.15
C LEU A 326 -19.77 -2.77 -12.80
N THR A 327 -19.46 -3.19 -14.02
CA THR A 327 -20.28 -4.17 -14.75
C THR A 327 -20.01 -5.59 -14.26
N ALA A 328 -18.75 -5.95 -14.02
CA ALA A 328 -18.33 -7.30 -13.63
C ALA A 328 -19.16 -7.93 -12.50
N PRO A 329 -19.38 -7.29 -11.34
CA PRO A 329 -20.15 -7.90 -10.26
C PRO A 329 -21.66 -8.01 -10.57
N ILE A 330 -22.17 -7.27 -11.56
CA ILE A 330 -23.60 -7.28 -11.95
C ILE A 330 -23.89 -8.40 -12.96
N VAL A 331 -23.01 -8.55 -13.95
CA VAL A 331 -23.16 -9.59 -14.98
C VAL A 331 -22.51 -10.92 -14.58
N ASN A 332 -21.98 -11.01 -13.36
CA ASN A 332 -21.37 -12.22 -12.84
C ASN A 332 -22.40 -13.38 -12.86
N PRO A 333 -22.11 -14.51 -13.52
CA PRO A 333 -23.01 -15.67 -13.58
C PRO A 333 -23.51 -16.14 -12.22
N ILE A 334 -22.68 -16.08 -11.18
CA ILE A 334 -23.04 -16.50 -9.81
C ILE A 334 -24.11 -15.57 -9.24
N VAL A 335 -24.00 -14.26 -9.50
CA VAL A 335 -24.94 -13.24 -9.05
C VAL A 335 -26.26 -13.32 -9.83
N ILE A 336 -26.20 -13.61 -11.12
CA ILE A 336 -27.39 -13.84 -11.96
C ILE A 336 -28.17 -15.04 -11.42
N ILE A 337 -27.49 -16.17 -11.18
CA ILE A 337 -28.12 -17.38 -10.65
C ILE A 337 -28.68 -17.13 -9.25
N SER A 338 -27.93 -16.48 -8.34
CA SER A 338 -28.42 -16.20 -6.99
C SER A 338 -29.66 -15.30 -6.99
N THR A 339 -29.72 -14.33 -7.92
CA THR A 339 -30.91 -13.46 -8.08
C THR A 339 -32.10 -14.26 -8.58
N LEU A 340 -31.92 -15.15 -9.55
CA LEU A 340 -33.00 -16.03 -10.02
C LEU A 340 -33.53 -16.96 -8.92
N CYS A 341 -32.64 -17.51 -8.09
CA CYS A 341 -33.02 -18.35 -6.96
C CYS A 341 -33.75 -17.58 -5.85
N ALA A 342 -33.36 -16.33 -5.58
CA ALA A 342 -33.98 -15.50 -4.55
C ALA A 342 -35.38 -14.98 -4.96
N PHE A 343 -35.63 -14.83 -6.27
CA PHE A 343 -36.89 -14.32 -6.82
C PHE A 343 -37.54 -15.33 -7.79
N PRO A 344 -37.98 -16.50 -7.30
CA PRO A 344 -38.58 -17.53 -8.13
C PRO A 344 -39.85 -17.01 -8.82
N GLY A 345 -39.98 -17.24 -10.14
CA GLY A 345 -41.11 -16.78 -10.95
C GLY A 345 -41.08 -15.29 -11.35
N GLN A 346 -40.09 -14.51 -10.88
CA GLN A 346 -39.98 -13.06 -11.17
C GLN A 346 -38.67 -12.75 -11.92
N THR A 347 -38.47 -13.37 -13.08
CA THR A 347 -37.25 -13.23 -13.89
C THR A 347 -36.97 -11.80 -14.34
N TYR A 348 -38.00 -10.95 -14.40
CA TYR A 348 -37.87 -9.53 -14.74
C TYR A 348 -36.96 -8.77 -13.76
N ILE A 349 -36.87 -9.17 -12.49
CA ILE A 349 -35.98 -8.52 -11.52
C ILE A 349 -34.52 -8.72 -11.91
N THR A 350 -34.14 -9.94 -12.27
CA THR A 350 -32.80 -10.26 -12.77
C THR A 350 -32.50 -9.52 -14.07
N LEU A 351 -33.45 -9.47 -15.00
CA LEU A 351 -33.29 -8.73 -16.26
C LEU A 351 -33.10 -7.23 -16.03
N TYR A 352 -33.88 -6.62 -15.13
CA TYR A 352 -33.73 -5.21 -14.78
C TYR A 352 -32.43 -4.93 -14.03
N ARG A 353 -31.99 -5.82 -13.14
CA ARG A 353 -30.69 -5.72 -12.47
C ARG A 353 -29.55 -5.65 -13.49
N ILE A 354 -29.54 -6.55 -14.46
CA ILE A 354 -28.52 -6.60 -15.53
C ILE A 354 -28.62 -5.36 -16.41
N TYR A 355 -29.82 -5.07 -16.93
CA TYR A 355 -30.04 -3.98 -17.88
C TYR A 355 -29.69 -2.62 -17.28
N PHE A 356 -30.30 -2.23 -16.16
CA PHE A 356 -30.03 -0.93 -15.54
C PHE A 356 -28.62 -0.87 -14.97
N GLY A 357 -28.08 -1.99 -14.47
CA GLY A 357 -26.70 -2.05 -14.00
C GLY A 357 -25.67 -1.75 -15.11
N ILE A 358 -25.83 -2.35 -16.29
CA ILE A 358 -24.98 -2.06 -17.46
C ILE A 358 -25.15 -0.59 -17.90
N VAL A 359 -26.39 -0.09 -17.97
CA VAL A 359 -26.66 1.29 -18.36
C VAL A 359 -26.01 2.29 -17.39
N ILE A 360 -26.12 2.06 -16.08
CA ILE A 360 -25.47 2.88 -15.05
C ILE A 360 -23.94 2.82 -15.23
N ALA A 361 -23.36 1.63 -15.36
CA ALA A 361 -21.90 1.47 -15.51
C ALA A 361 -21.34 2.15 -16.77
N LEU A 362 -22.09 2.12 -17.88
CA LEU A 362 -21.76 2.85 -19.11
C LEU A 362 -21.84 4.36 -18.91
N LEU A 363 -22.90 4.86 -18.28
CA LEU A 363 -23.08 6.29 -18.06
C LEU A 363 -22.02 6.85 -17.10
N VAL A 364 -21.69 6.13 -16.03
CA VAL A 364 -20.58 6.50 -15.14
C VAL A 364 -19.27 6.56 -15.92
N GLY A 365 -18.97 5.55 -16.75
CA GLY A 365 -17.79 5.56 -17.62
C GLY A 365 -17.77 6.76 -18.58
N LEU A 366 -18.91 7.08 -19.21
CA LEU A 366 -19.04 8.23 -20.11
C LEU A 366 -18.87 9.57 -19.38
N VAL A 367 -19.35 9.71 -18.14
CA VAL A 367 -19.11 10.92 -17.34
C VAL A 367 -17.62 11.13 -17.10
N PHE A 368 -16.87 10.06 -16.77
CA PHE A 368 -15.42 10.12 -16.61
C PHE A 368 -14.66 10.36 -17.92
N ARG A 369 -15.29 10.09 -19.08
CA ARG A 369 -14.76 10.48 -20.39
C ARG A 369 -14.92 11.98 -20.64
N ILE A 370 -16.06 12.55 -20.28
CA ILE A 370 -16.35 13.98 -20.46
C ILE A 370 -15.54 14.83 -19.48
N PHE A 371 -15.35 14.35 -18.24
CA PHE A 371 -14.61 15.03 -17.18
C PHE A 371 -13.36 14.24 -16.77
N PRO A 372 -12.33 14.18 -17.63
CA PRO A 372 -11.13 13.41 -17.39
C PRO A 372 -10.35 13.94 -16.18
N GLU A 373 -9.75 13.03 -15.40
CA GLU A 373 -8.85 13.39 -14.31
C GLU A 373 -7.48 13.81 -14.90
N GLN A 374 -6.95 14.97 -14.48
CA GLN A 374 -5.69 15.52 -15.00
C GLN A 374 -4.44 15.06 -14.23
N ASN A 375 -4.59 14.42 -13.07
CA ASN A 375 -3.49 14.01 -12.17
C ASN A 375 -3.32 12.48 -12.13
N SER A 376 -2.18 11.99 -11.60
CA SER A 376 -1.92 10.57 -11.36
C SER A 376 -2.97 9.97 -10.40
N ILE A 377 -3.86 9.15 -10.93
CA ILE A 377 -5.09 8.67 -10.25
C ILE A 377 -4.82 7.47 -9.34
N LEU A 378 -3.78 6.71 -9.67
CA LEU A 378 -3.34 5.58 -8.88
C LEU A 378 -2.44 6.06 -7.76
N LEU A 379 -2.56 5.45 -6.58
CA LEU A 379 -1.62 5.73 -5.50
C LEU A 379 -0.22 5.27 -5.93
N ASN A 380 0.71 6.22 -6.11
CA ASN A 380 2.16 5.97 -6.34
C ASN A 380 2.84 5.17 -5.22
N LYS A 381 2.08 4.64 -4.23
CA LYS A 381 2.58 3.67 -3.24
C LYS A 381 3.02 2.36 -3.87
N MET A 382 2.59 2.04 -5.09
CA MET A 382 3.05 0.85 -5.82
C MET A 382 4.32 1.08 -6.64
N ASP A 383 4.78 2.33 -6.80
CA ASP A 383 5.80 2.66 -7.79
C ASP A 383 7.23 2.47 -7.31
N THR A 384 7.47 2.24 -6.01
CA THR A 384 8.83 2.00 -5.52
C THR A 384 9.16 0.54 -5.27
N LEU A 385 8.19 -0.40 -5.38
CA LEU A 385 8.46 -1.81 -5.07
C LEU A 385 8.17 -2.82 -6.20
N THR A 386 7.55 -2.45 -7.32
CA THR A 386 7.16 -3.46 -8.33
C THR A 386 7.26 -3.06 -9.81
N CYS A 387 7.93 -1.95 -10.16
CA CYS A 387 8.33 -1.70 -11.55
C CYS A 387 9.73 -1.06 -11.63
N GLY A 388 10.72 -1.76 -11.06
CA GLY A 388 12.11 -1.65 -11.44
C GLY A 388 12.51 -3.02 -11.96
N CYS A 389 12.76 -3.14 -13.26
CA CYS A 389 13.04 -4.39 -13.93
C CYS A 389 14.30 -5.05 -13.35
N GLU A 390 14.11 -6.03 -12.47
CA GLU A 390 15.14 -7.01 -12.08
C GLU A 390 14.74 -8.43 -12.51
N PHE A 391 13.49 -8.63 -12.92
CA PHE A 391 12.98 -9.90 -13.45
C PHE A 391 12.75 -9.90 -14.97
N CYS A 392 12.85 -8.74 -15.63
CA CYS A 392 12.57 -8.60 -17.07
C CYS A 392 13.79 -8.20 -17.92
N SER A 393 14.94 -7.87 -17.32
CA SER A 393 16.15 -7.44 -18.04
C SER A 393 17.21 -8.52 -18.22
N ASP A 394 17.01 -9.72 -17.65
CA ASP A 394 17.88 -10.87 -17.92
C ASP A 394 17.36 -11.56 -19.18
N ASN A 395 17.66 -10.97 -20.34
CA ASN A 395 17.19 -11.41 -21.65
C ASN A 395 17.86 -12.72 -22.13
N ASN A 396 18.48 -13.49 -21.23
CA ASN A 396 19.04 -14.79 -21.55
C ASN A 396 18.95 -15.72 -20.33
N SER A 397 18.13 -16.76 -20.48
CA SER A 397 17.88 -17.88 -19.56
C SER A 397 17.09 -17.54 -18.29
N LYS A 398 15.94 -18.22 -18.08
CA LYS A 398 15.60 -19.01 -16.86
C LYS A 398 14.12 -19.45 -16.86
N GLY A 399 13.91 -20.70 -16.49
CA GLY A 399 12.68 -21.47 -16.73
C GLY A 399 11.43 -21.06 -15.97
N MET A 400 10.33 -21.79 -16.25
CA MET A 400 8.97 -21.61 -15.73
C MET A 400 8.90 -21.40 -14.20
N LEU A 401 9.83 -22.01 -13.45
CA LEU A 401 9.96 -21.88 -12.00
C LEU A 401 10.17 -20.45 -11.50
N LYS A 402 10.99 -19.62 -12.19
CA LYS A 402 11.20 -18.23 -11.78
C LYS A 402 9.97 -17.37 -12.02
N LYS A 403 9.23 -17.60 -13.11
CA LYS A 403 7.96 -16.90 -13.38
C LYS A 403 6.93 -17.19 -12.30
N VAL A 404 6.85 -18.45 -11.85
CA VAL A 404 5.97 -18.85 -10.76
C VAL A 404 6.36 -18.16 -9.45
N ASP A 405 7.65 -18.14 -9.08
CA ASP A 405 8.13 -17.41 -7.88
C ASP A 405 7.75 -15.92 -7.92
N THR A 406 7.92 -15.26 -9.07
CA THR A 406 7.52 -13.86 -9.24
C THR A 406 6.02 -13.65 -9.04
N ILE A 407 5.17 -14.57 -9.52
CA ILE A 407 3.71 -14.50 -9.33
C ILE A 407 3.36 -14.61 -7.84
N PHE A 408 3.94 -15.57 -7.12
CA PHE A 408 3.69 -15.74 -5.69
C PHE A 408 4.16 -14.52 -4.87
N LYS A 409 5.31 -13.93 -5.21
CA LYS A 409 5.81 -12.71 -4.55
C LYS A 409 4.89 -11.52 -4.79
N HIS A 410 4.48 -11.27 -6.03
CA HIS A 410 3.55 -10.18 -6.35
C HIS A 410 2.18 -10.40 -5.70
N ALA A 411 1.67 -11.63 -5.75
CA ALA A 411 0.41 -11.99 -5.12
C ALA A 411 0.47 -11.80 -3.59
N GLY A 412 1.54 -12.22 -2.93
CA GLY A 412 1.70 -12.03 -1.48
C GLY A 412 1.66 -10.55 -1.07
N VAL A 413 2.43 -9.71 -1.75
CA VAL A 413 2.47 -8.26 -1.45
C VAL A 413 1.11 -7.60 -1.65
N GLU A 414 0.44 -7.90 -2.76
CA GLU A 414 -0.91 -7.38 -3.04
C GLU A 414 -1.94 -7.89 -2.01
N PHE A 415 -1.86 -9.16 -1.65
CA PHE A 415 -2.78 -9.79 -0.70
C PHE A 415 -2.73 -9.07 0.66
N PHE A 416 -1.55 -8.85 1.23
CA PHE A 416 -1.42 -8.14 2.50
C PHE A 416 -1.79 -6.65 2.39
N GLN A 417 -1.53 -6.02 1.25
CA GLN A 417 -1.90 -4.63 1.03
C GLN A 417 -3.41 -4.46 0.97
N VAL A 418 -4.13 -5.35 0.29
CA VAL A 418 -5.59 -5.30 0.15
C VAL A 418 -6.28 -5.84 1.41
N GLY A 419 -5.74 -6.90 2.01
CA GLY A 419 -6.30 -7.59 3.17
C GLY A 419 -6.53 -6.67 4.37
N LYS A 420 -5.66 -5.70 4.64
CA LYS A 420 -5.87 -4.73 5.74
C LYS A 420 -7.11 -3.85 5.55
N PHE A 421 -7.43 -3.48 4.30
CA PHE A 421 -8.61 -2.68 3.98
C PHE A 421 -9.86 -3.55 4.04
N LEU A 422 -9.78 -4.81 3.60
CA LEU A 422 -10.86 -5.78 3.78
C LEU A 422 -11.19 -5.95 5.27
N ILE A 423 -10.20 -6.19 6.14
CA ILE A 423 -10.43 -6.40 7.57
C ILE A 423 -11.11 -5.18 8.20
N MET A 424 -10.62 -3.98 7.89
CA MET A 424 -11.22 -2.74 8.38
C MET A 424 -12.65 -2.55 7.86
N GLY A 425 -12.91 -2.84 6.58
CA GLY A 425 -14.24 -2.75 5.99
C GLY A 425 -15.21 -3.80 6.52
N ALA A 426 -14.76 -5.03 6.73
CA ALA A 426 -15.54 -6.11 7.32
C ALA A 426 -15.94 -5.77 8.76
N PHE A 427 -15.03 -5.19 9.54
CA PHE A 427 -15.30 -4.75 10.90
C PHE A 427 -16.36 -3.64 10.95
N ILE A 428 -16.23 -2.61 10.10
CA ILE A 428 -17.23 -1.53 10.04
C ILE A 428 -18.58 -2.08 9.57
N SER A 429 -18.58 -2.96 8.56
CA SER A 429 -19.81 -3.55 8.02
C SER A 429 -20.53 -4.44 9.03
N SER A 430 -19.81 -5.30 9.76
CA SER A 430 -20.41 -6.12 10.80
C SER A 430 -20.96 -5.28 11.95
N MET A 431 -20.28 -4.18 12.30
CA MET A 431 -20.76 -3.25 13.32
C MET A 431 -22.05 -2.55 12.87
N MET A 432 -22.11 -2.07 11.63
CA MET A 432 -23.33 -1.47 11.07
C MET A 432 -24.48 -2.48 10.99
N GLN A 433 -24.22 -3.71 10.54
CA GLN A 433 -25.23 -4.77 10.44
C GLN A 433 -25.77 -5.21 11.82
N THR A 434 -24.96 -5.15 12.87
CA THR A 434 -25.38 -5.53 14.23
C THR A 434 -26.08 -4.37 14.96
N ILE A 435 -25.75 -3.12 14.62
CA ILE A 435 -26.34 -1.92 15.25
C ILE A 435 -27.68 -1.55 14.63
N ILE A 436 -27.89 -1.76 13.32
CA ILE A 436 -29.08 -1.25 12.62
C ILE A 436 -30.23 -2.25 12.77
N PRO A 437 -31.25 -1.94 13.60
CA PRO A 437 -32.40 -2.81 13.72
C PRO A 437 -33.32 -2.63 12.50
N LYS A 438 -33.84 -3.74 11.99
CA LYS A 438 -34.64 -3.80 10.75
C LYS A 438 -35.96 -3.00 10.82
N ASN A 439 -36.41 -2.65 12.03
CA ASN A 439 -37.64 -1.89 12.30
C ASN A 439 -37.53 -0.39 11.98
N ILE A 440 -36.34 0.22 11.99
CA ILE A 440 -36.15 1.64 11.63
C ILE A 440 -36.44 1.89 10.13
N LEU A 441 -36.33 0.85 9.29
CA LEU A 441 -36.58 0.99 7.86
C LEU A 441 -38.07 1.08 7.49
N ALA A 442 -38.95 0.51 8.31
CA ALA A 442 -40.39 0.48 8.01
C ALA A 442 -41.06 1.87 8.08
N SER A 443 -40.45 2.86 8.77
CA SER A 443 -40.98 4.23 8.89
C SER A 443 -40.47 5.21 7.84
N LEU A 444 -39.46 4.84 7.03
CA LEU A 444 -38.80 5.72 6.05
C LEU A 444 -39.38 5.61 4.62
N GLY A 445 -40.36 4.74 4.40
CA GLY A 445 -40.88 4.36 3.06
C GLY A 445 -42.05 5.19 2.50
N GLY A 446 -42.30 6.41 3.00
CA GLY A 446 -43.52 7.17 2.69
C GLY A 446 -43.70 7.63 1.23
N GLY A 447 -42.66 7.63 0.39
CA GLY A 447 -42.75 8.01 -1.02
C GLY A 447 -41.69 7.35 -1.91
N ALA A 448 -41.90 7.36 -3.24
CA ALA A 448 -41.02 6.68 -4.20
C ALA A 448 -39.56 7.18 -4.14
N ILE A 449 -39.36 8.48 -3.94
CA ILE A 449 -38.03 9.09 -3.81
C ILE A 449 -37.37 8.71 -2.48
N SER A 450 -38.09 8.80 -1.36
CA SER A 450 -37.54 8.48 -0.04
C SER A 450 -37.19 7.01 0.05
N SER A 451 -38.09 6.12 -0.42
CA SER A 451 -37.88 4.67 -0.49
C SER A 451 -36.65 4.29 -1.31
N LEU A 452 -36.45 4.92 -2.48
CA LEU A 452 -35.27 4.68 -3.30
C LEU A 452 -33.99 5.10 -2.59
N LEU A 453 -33.97 6.30 -2.00
CA LEU A 453 -32.79 6.83 -1.32
C LEU A 453 -32.46 6.01 -0.06
N THR A 454 -33.47 5.60 0.72
CA THR A 454 -33.32 4.70 1.87
C THR A 454 -32.73 3.36 1.45
N MET A 455 -33.24 2.75 0.37
CA MET A 455 -32.73 1.47 -0.13
C MET A 455 -31.30 1.56 -0.67
N MET A 456 -30.97 2.64 -1.37
CA MET A 456 -29.61 2.89 -1.82
C MET A 456 -28.64 3.06 -0.64
N MET A 457 -29.02 3.84 0.37
CA MET A 457 -28.20 4.01 1.58
C MET A 457 -28.08 2.70 2.36
N LEU A 458 -29.15 1.91 2.43
CA LEU A 458 -29.14 0.59 3.07
C LEU A 458 -28.16 -0.35 2.35
N ALA A 459 -28.14 -0.37 1.01
CA ALA A 459 -27.22 -1.20 0.24
C ALA A 459 -25.76 -0.86 0.58
N PHE A 460 -25.44 0.42 0.60
CA PHE A 460 -24.10 0.91 0.94
C PHE A 460 -23.68 0.54 2.37
N ILE A 461 -24.58 0.75 3.34
CA ILE A 461 -24.30 0.55 4.77
C ILE A 461 -24.22 -0.93 5.14
N LEU A 462 -25.13 -1.77 4.60
CA LEU A 462 -25.12 -3.20 4.89
C LEU A 462 -23.89 -3.89 4.26
N SER A 463 -23.39 -3.39 3.13
CA SER A 463 -22.15 -3.87 2.48
C SER A 463 -22.12 -5.41 2.32
N VAL A 464 -23.28 -5.97 1.98
CA VAL A 464 -23.46 -7.42 1.83
C VAL A 464 -22.87 -7.85 0.50
N CYS A 465 -22.31 -9.05 0.44
CA CYS A 465 -21.80 -9.63 -0.79
C CYS A 465 -22.87 -9.70 -1.89
N SER A 466 -22.45 -9.46 -3.12
CA SER A 466 -23.29 -9.44 -4.34
C SER A 466 -24.10 -10.73 -4.59
N THR A 467 -23.74 -11.85 -3.96
CA THR A 467 -24.50 -13.11 -4.02
C THR A 467 -25.64 -13.15 -3.00
N SER A 468 -25.39 -12.60 -1.81
CA SER A 468 -26.29 -12.68 -0.64
C SER A 468 -27.27 -11.51 -0.60
N ASP A 469 -26.98 -10.41 -1.31
CA ASP A 469 -27.83 -9.23 -1.42
C ASP A 469 -29.24 -9.57 -1.94
N ALA A 470 -29.36 -10.52 -2.86
CA ALA A 470 -30.61 -10.96 -3.47
C ALA A 470 -31.58 -11.55 -2.44
N PHE A 471 -31.07 -12.37 -1.53
CA PHE A 471 -31.88 -12.97 -0.47
C PHE A 471 -32.36 -11.94 0.55
N ILE A 472 -31.54 -10.92 0.84
CA ILE A 472 -31.93 -9.82 1.72
C ILE A 472 -32.97 -8.94 1.03
N ALA A 473 -32.74 -8.57 -0.23
CA ALA A 473 -33.65 -7.74 -1.02
C ALA A 473 -35.05 -8.38 -1.15
N ARG A 474 -35.15 -9.71 -1.24
CA ARG A 474 -36.41 -10.44 -1.29
C ARG A 474 -37.32 -10.14 -0.09
N THR A 475 -36.74 -9.89 1.08
CA THR A 475 -37.50 -9.55 2.30
C THR A 475 -38.14 -8.17 2.25
N PHE A 476 -37.71 -7.30 1.32
CA PHE A 476 -38.20 -5.92 1.20
C PHE A 476 -39.30 -5.71 0.16
N ILE A 477 -39.60 -6.71 -0.70
CA ILE A 477 -40.59 -6.56 -1.78
C ILE A 477 -41.96 -6.08 -1.27
N ASN A 478 -42.38 -6.54 -0.10
CA ASN A 478 -43.69 -6.21 0.45
C ASN A 478 -43.70 -4.88 1.23
N GLN A 479 -42.54 -4.26 1.43
CA GLN A 479 -42.38 -3.04 2.24
C GLN A 479 -41.98 -1.83 1.38
N PHE A 480 -41.32 -2.05 0.25
CA PHE A 480 -40.80 -0.99 -0.60
C PHE A 480 -41.18 -1.22 -2.06
N PRO A 481 -41.32 -0.13 -2.86
CA PRO A 481 -41.54 -0.24 -4.29
C PRO A 481 -40.44 -1.06 -4.97
N MET A 482 -40.81 -1.85 -5.97
CA MET A 482 -39.87 -2.71 -6.71
C MET A 482 -38.68 -1.92 -7.28
N GLY A 483 -38.88 -0.69 -7.74
CA GLY A 483 -37.79 0.17 -8.22
C GLY A 483 -36.74 0.47 -7.15
N SER A 484 -37.15 0.65 -5.89
CA SER A 484 -36.25 0.85 -4.75
C SER A 484 -35.49 -0.43 -4.39
N VAL A 485 -36.15 -1.59 -4.45
CA VAL A 485 -35.51 -2.91 -4.21
C VAL A 485 -34.49 -3.25 -5.31
N ILE A 486 -34.80 -2.95 -6.57
CA ILE A 486 -33.85 -3.08 -7.69
C ILE A 486 -32.67 -2.11 -7.48
N GLY A 487 -32.93 -0.91 -6.97
CA GLY A 487 -31.88 0.04 -6.63
C GLY A 487 -30.91 -0.48 -5.57
N PHE A 488 -31.42 -1.20 -4.56
CA PHE A 488 -30.58 -1.91 -3.59
C PHE A 488 -29.68 -2.96 -4.26
N LEU A 489 -30.25 -3.77 -5.15
CA LEU A 489 -29.55 -4.86 -5.87
C LEU A 489 -28.48 -4.40 -6.86
N ILE A 490 -28.63 -3.19 -7.41
CA ILE A 490 -27.68 -2.62 -8.36
C ILE A 490 -26.57 -1.85 -7.62
N LEU A 491 -26.93 -1.03 -6.63
CA LEU A 491 -25.95 -0.18 -5.97
C LEU A 491 -24.99 -0.98 -5.08
N GLY A 492 -25.48 -1.99 -4.35
CA GLY A 492 -24.67 -2.78 -3.42
C GLY A 492 -23.38 -3.34 -4.05
N PRO A 493 -23.46 -4.09 -5.17
CA PRO A 493 -22.27 -4.60 -5.86
C PRO A 493 -21.37 -3.53 -6.48
N MET A 494 -21.90 -2.33 -6.79
CA MET A 494 -21.13 -1.24 -7.37
C MET A 494 -20.35 -0.47 -6.32
N VAL A 495 -20.98 -0.17 -5.18
CA VAL A 495 -20.41 0.67 -4.12
C VAL A 495 -20.94 0.24 -2.75
N ASP A 496 -20.01 -0.08 -1.87
CA ASP A 496 -20.28 -0.32 -0.46
C ASP A 496 -19.08 0.08 0.41
N ILE A 497 -19.20 -0.07 1.74
CA ILE A 497 -18.15 0.34 2.69
C ILE A 497 -16.84 -0.41 2.44
N LYS A 498 -16.88 -1.74 2.25
CA LYS A 498 -15.67 -2.54 2.03
C LYS A 498 -15.00 -2.17 0.70
N ASN A 499 -15.77 -2.04 -0.39
CA ASN A 499 -15.28 -1.67 -1.71
C ASN A 499 -14.71 -0.25 -1.69
N LEU A 500 -15.37 0.70 -1.02
CA LEU A 500 -14.86 2.07 -0.84
C LEU A 500 -13.47 2.06 -0.18
N LEU A 501 -13.28 1.28 0.89
CA LEU A 501 -11.98 1.16 1.55
C LEU A 501 -10.92 0.47 0.68
N MET A 502 -11.33 -0.52 -0.13
CA MET A 502 -10.45 -1.18 -1.09
C MET A 502 -10.01 -0.23 -2.23
N LEU A 503 -10.93 0.59 -2.73
CA LEU A 503 -10.66 1.64 -3.72
C LEU A 503 -9.70 2.69 -3.15
N LEU A 504 -9.89 3.13 -1.91
CA LEU A 504 -8.95 4.02 -1.20
C LEU A 504 -7.56 3.41 -0.98
N GLY A 505 -7.44 2.08 -1.05
CA GLY A 505 -6.17 1.38 -1.01
C GLY A 505 -5.40 1.38 -2.34
N SER A 506 -6.10 1.58 -3.46
CA SER A 506 -5.55 1.45 -4.83
C SER A 506 -5.51 2.78 -5.60
N PHE A 507 -6.44 3.70 -5.33
CA PHE A 507 -6.63 4.97 -6.02
C PHE A 507 -6.56 6.17 -5.06
N GLU A 508 -6.32 7.36 -5.60
CA GLU A 508 -6.31 8.59 -4.82
C GLU A 508 -7.69 8.91 -4.23
N LYS A 509 -7.71 9.42 -2.99
CA LYS A 509 -8.95 9.74 -2.25
C LYS A 509 -9.88 10.68 -3.04
N ARG A 510 -9.33 11.65 -3.77
CA ARG A 510 -10.11 12.60 -4.58
C ARG A 510 -10.91 11.89 -5.67
N PHE A 511 -10.24 11.02 -6.42
CA PHE A 511 -10.86 10.20 -7.45
C PHE A 511 -11.93 9.27 -6.87
N VAL A 512 -11.63 8.58 -5.77
CA VAL A 512 -12.57 7.62 -5.16
C VAL A 512 -13.86 8.31 -4.69
N VAL A 513 -13.74 9.46 -4.02
CA VAL A 513 -14.92 10.22 -3.57
C VAL A 513 -15.74 10.71 -4.76
N LYS A 514 -15.09 11.23 -5.82
CA LYS A 514 -15.76 11.64 -7.06
C LYS A 514 -16.48 10.47 -7.73
N LEU A 515 -15.83 9.31 -7.82
CA LEU A 515 -16.40 8.08 -8.39
C LEU A 515 -17.66 7.66 -7.64
N VAL A 516 -17.61 7.60 -6.31
CA VAL A 516 -18.76 7.23 -5.49
C VAL A 516 -19.91 8.20 -5.65
N LEU A 517 -19.65 9.52 -5.61
CA LEU A 517 -20.69 10.53 -5.82
C LEU A 517 -21.35 10.42 -7.20
N ILE A 518 -20.56 10.17 -8.25
CA ILE A 518 -21.08 9.96 -9.61
C ILE A 518 -21.93 8.69 -9.67
N ILE A 519 -21.48 7.57 -9.08
CA ILE A 519 -22.27 6.33 -9.08
C ILE A 519 -23.60 6.53 -8.36
N PHE A 520 -23.60 7.16 -7.18
CA PHE A 520 -24.83 7.45 -6.44
C PHE A 520 -25.78 8.34 -7.23
N THR A 521 -25.29 9.43 -7.81
CA THR A 521 -26.14 10.38 -8.55
C THR A 521 -26.70 9.78 -9.83
N VAL A 522 -25.87 9.11 -10.64
CA VAL A 522 -26.30 8.44 -11.87
C VAL A 522 -27.30 7.32 -11.57
N SER A 523 -27.02 6.50 -10.56
CA SER A 523 -27.94 5.42 -10.14
C SER A 523 -29.27 5.99 -9.68
N PHE A 524 -29.26 7.03 -8.85
CA PHE A 524 -30.49 7.66 -8.35
C PHE A 524 -31.35 8.20 -9.48
N VAL A 525 -30.78 8.94 -10.44
CA VAL A 525 -31.53 9.52 -11.57
C VAL A 525 -32.16 8.44 -12.44
N ILE A 526 -31.40 7.41 -12.81
CA ILE A 526 -31.87 6.33 -13.70
C ILE A 526 -32.93 5.48 -13.00
N LEU A 527 -32.69 5.12 -11.74
CA LEU A 527 -33.61 4.28 -10.98
C LEU A 527 -34.87 5.03 -10.60
N LEU A 528 -34.81 6.35 -10.39
CA LEU A 528 -36.00 7.17 -10.18
C LEU A 528 -36.87 7.18 -11.43
N PHE A 529 -36.27 7.32 -12.61
CA PHE A 529 -36.99 7.22 -13.89
C PHE A 529 -37.60 5.82 -14.08
N ALA A 530 -36.82 4.77 -13.81
CA ALA A 530 -37.30 3.38 -13.88
C ALA A 530 -38.47 3.14 -12.91
N THR A 531 -38.40 3.66 -11.68
CA THR A 531 -39.44 3.51 -10.65
C THR A 531 -40.74 4.15 -11.09
N LYS A 532 -40.70 5.34 -11.72
CA LYS A 532 -41.89 5.96 -12.32
C LYS A 532 -42.48 5.13 -13.46
N LEU A 533 -41.62 4.52 -14.28
CA LEU A 533 -42.04 3.67 -15.39
C LEU A 533 -42.72 2.37 -14.91
N PHE A 534 -42.30 1.84 -13.75
CA PHE A 534 -42.91 0.68 -13.11
C PHE A 534 -44.23 0.96 -12.38
N GLN A 535 -44.52 2.21 -12.00
CA GLN A 535 -45.79 2.56 -11.36
C GLN A 535 -46.95 2.76 -12.35
N VAL A 536 -46.65 2.82 -13.66
CA VAL A 536 -47.63 3.05 -14.74
C VAL A 536 -48.17 1.72 -15.33
N ARG A 537 -47.71 0.57 -14.83
CA ARG A 537 -48.24 -0.77 -15.11
C ARG A 537 -48.68 -1.43 -13.81
#